data_AF-A0A350IA05-F1
#
_entry.id   AF-A0A350IA05-F1
#
_cell.length_a   1.000
_cell.length_b   1.000
_cell.length_c   1.000
_cell.angle_alpha   90.00
_cell.angle_beta   90.00
_cell.angle_gamma   90.00
#
_symmetry.space_group_name_H-M   'P 1'
#
loop_
_entity.id
_entity.type
_entity.pdbx_description
1 polymer ?
#
loop_
_entity_poly.entity_id
_entity_poly.type
_entity_poly.pdbx_seq_one_letter_code
_entity_poly.pdbx_strand_id
1 'polypeptide(L)'
;MSQYLKESAVDLFITYKFLRLLTTPWKKTDAYKEGVIDDRGKLLVKGDIQSNSQKKTYTVFHKLVFNLKRILEKVPFGKSRIASYAAALFLLREETGMAEEDMLKVLQDLGHDTSLDLNEDFKNLEEGQHILNHEGYKGTVVHLESTKPVGYFAGVPIYNTKENIFISVNNIL
;
A
#
# COMPACT_ATOMS: atom_id res chain seq x y z
N MET A 1 -26.70 -18.10 2.26
CA MET A 1 -25.37 -18.62 2.68
C MET A 1 -24.44 -18.95 1.51
N SER A 2 -24.88 -19.66 0.47
CA SER A 2 -24.02 -20.03 -0.69
C SER A 2 -23.51 -18.82 -1.54
N GLN A 3 -24.30 -17.75 -1.62
CA GLN A 3 -23.94 -16.54 -2.39
C GLN A 3 -22.85 -15.71 -1.69
N TYR A 4 -22.96 -15.52 -0.37
CA TYR A 4 -21.93 -14.86 0.47
C TYR A 4 -20.57 -15.58 0.45
N LEU A 5 -20.55 -16.92 0.40
CA LEU A 5 -19.32 -17.72 0.27
C LEU A 5 -18.65 -17.56 -1.11
N LYS A 6 -19.42 -17.24 -2.16
CA LYS A 6 -18.89 -16.95 -3.49
C LYS A 6 -18.39 -15.52 -3.60
N GLU A 7 -19.10 -14.57 -3.01
CA GLU A 7 -18.67 -13.16 -2.91
C GLU A 7 -17.35 -13.08 -2.14
N SER A 8 -17.24 -13.72 -0.97
CA SER A 8 -15.99 -13.73 -0.19
C SER A 8 -14.80 -14.37 -0.91
N ALA A 9 -15.03 -15.45 -1.67
CA ALA A 9 -13.97 -16.11 -2.45
C ALA A 9 -13.50 -15.25 -3.64
N VAL A 10 -14.43 -14.52 -4.27
CA VAL A 10 -14.11 -13.56 -5.34
C VAL A 10 -13.33 -12.39 -4.76
N ASP A 11 -13.77 -11.84 -3.63
CA ASP A 11 -13.11 -10.73 -2.95
C ASP A 11 -11.69 -11.11 -2.50
N LEU A 12 -11.52 -12.30 -1.94
CA LEU A 12 -10.21 -12.86 -1.59
C LEU A 12 -9.31 -13.00 -2.82
N PHE A 13 -9.84 -13.53 -3.93
CA PHE A 13 -9.08 -13.67 -5.17
C PHE A 13 -8.63 -12.32 -5.75
N ILE A 14 -9.53 -11.33 -5.76
CA ILE A 14 -9.24 -9.98 -6.25
C ILE A 14 -8.21 -9.29 -5.35
N THR A 15 -8.35 -9.42 -4.03
CA THR A 15 -7.40 -8.86 -3.05
C THR A 15 -6.02 -9.49 -3.21
N TYR A 16 -5.92 -10.82 -3.28
CA TYR A 16 -4.66 -11.50 -3.54
C TYR A 16 -4.01 -11.02 -4.85
N LYS A 17 -4.81 -10.92 -5.91
CA LYS A 17 -4.34 -10.43 -7.21
C LYS A 17 -3.85 -8.98 -7.15
N PHE A 18 -4.54 -8.12 -6.40
CA PHE A 18 -4.16 -6.73 -6.17
C PHE A 18 -2.79 -6.66 -5.48
N LEU A 19 -2.65 -7.30 -4.32
CA LEU A 19 -1.43 -7.29 -3.53
C LEU A 19 -0.26 -7.88 -4.31
N ARG A 20 -0.46 -9.02 -4.98
CA ARG A 20 0.54 -9.64 -5.85
C ARG A 20 1.03 -8.68 -6.94
N LEU A 21 0.12 -8.00 -7.65
CA LEU A 21 0.51 -7.05 -8.70
C LEU A 21 1.25 -5.82 -8.14
N LEU A 22 0.88 -5.37 -6.93
CA LEU A 22 1.48 -4.22 -6.29
C LEU A 22 2.90 -4.49 -5.80
N THR A 23 3.15 -5.67 -5.22
CA THR A 23 4.44 -6.06 -4.63
C THR A 23 5.39 -6.72 -5.62
N THR A 24 4.90 -7.28 -6.73
CA THR A 24 5.75 -7.91 -7.76
C THR A 24 6.70 -6.87 -8.38
N PRO A 25 8.03 -7.13 -8.41
CA PRO A 25 8.96 -6.27 -9.12
C PRO A 25 8.59 -6.13 -10.60
N TRP A 26 8.73 -4.95 -11.21
CA TRP A 26 8.33 -4.70 -12.60
C TRP A 26 8.84 -5.77 -13.57
N LYS A 27 10.13 -6.12 -13.47
CA LYS A 27 10.78 -7.13 -14.32
C LYS A 27 10.19 -8.54 -14.23
N LYS A 28 9.41 -8.83 -13.19
CA LYS A 28 8.74 -10.11 -12.95
C LYS A 28 7.26 -10.11 -13.34
N THR A 29 6.69 -8.95 -13.64
CA THR A 29 5.29 -8.84 -14.08
C THR A 29 5.10 -9.43 -15.48
N ASP A 30 3.93 -10.00 -15.76
CA ASP A 30 3.66 -10.55 -17.09
C ASP A 30 3.52 -9.44 -18.14
N ALA A 31 3.13 -8.22 -17.74
CA ALA A 31 3.14 -7.05 -18.61
C ALA A 31 4.55 -6.67 -19.08
N TYR A 32 5.56 -6.79 -18.22
CA TYR A 32 6.97 -6.58 -18.60
C TYR A 32 7.46 -7.68 -19.54
N LYS A 33 7.17 -8.95 -19.22
CA LYS A 33 7.56 -10.10 -20.05
C LYS A 33 6.97 -10.03 -21.47
N GLU A 34 5.73 -9.55 -21.59
CA GLU A 34 5.04 -9.34 -22.87
C GLU A 34 5.42 -8.00 -23.55
N GLY A 35 6.37 -7.25 -22.98
CA GLY A 35 6.86 -5.98 -23.56
C GLY A 35 5.87 -4.81 -23.51
N VAL A 36 4.81 -4.90 -22.69
CA VAL A 36 3.80 -3.84 -22.57
C VAL A 36 4.32 -2.66 -21.76
N ILE A 37 5.16 -2.91 -20.75
CA ILE A 37 5.75 -1.89 -19.88
C ILE A 37 7.27 -2.04 -19.77
N ASP A 38 7.97 -0.95 -19.44
CA ASP A 38 9.41 -0.97 -19.15
C ASP A 38 9.72 -1.45 -17.71
N ASP A 39 10.99 -1.45 -17.34
CA ASP A 39 11.46 -1.91 -16.03
C ASP A 39 11.13 -0.96 -14.86
N ARG A 40 10.50 0.19 -15.16
CA ARG A 40 9.96 1.16 -14.20
C ARG A 40 8.44 1.29 -14.33
N GLY A 41 7.81 0.35 -15.03
CA GLY A 41 6.37 0.30 -15.23
C GLY A 41 5.83 1.37 -16.19
N LYS A 42 6.64 2.06 -16.98
CA LYS A 42 6.16 2.99 -18.02
C LYS A 42 5.54 2.19 -19.17
N LEU A 43 4.38 2.63 -19.66
CA LEU A 43 3.71 2.02 -20.80
C LEU A 43 4.54 2.19 -22.09
N LEU A 44 4.80 1.08 -22.78
CA LEU A 44 5.49 1.03 -24.07
C LEU A 44 4.51 0.82 -25.23
N VAL A 45 3.51 -0.03 -25.05
CA VAL A 45 2.54 -0.40 -26.11
C VAL A 45 1.13 0.08 -25.75
N LYS A 46 0.58 1.00 -26.55
CA LYS A 46 -0.77 1.55 -26.36
C LYS A 46 -1.84 0.50 -26.68
N GLY A 47 -3.01 0.60 -26.04
CA GLY A 47 -4.02 -0.47 -26.01
C GLY A 47 -4.66 -0.82 -27.36
N ASP A 48 -4.66 0.12 -28.30
CA ASP A 48 -5.12 -0.03 -29.69
C ASP A 48 -4.23 -0.97 -30.50
N ILE A 49 -2.93 -0.98 -30.23
CA ILE A 49 -1.93 -1.81 -30.94
C ILE A 49 -1.45 -3.02 -30.14
N GLN A 50 -2.01 -3.27 -28.94
CA GLN A 50 -1.67 -4.45 -28.15
C GLN A 50 -2.20 -5.74 -28.78
N SER A 51 -1.37 -6.78 -28.77
CA SER A 51 -1.78 -8.14 -29.11
C SER A 51 -2.80 -8.70 -28.10
N ASN A 52 -3.47 -9.79 -28.44
CA ASN A 52 -4.39 -10.46 -27.51
C ASN A 52 -3.69 -10.99 -26.24
N SER A 53 -2.40 -11.35 -26.31
CA SER A 53 -1.62 -11.75 -25.13
C SER A 53 -1.32 -10.54 -24.25
N GLN A 54 -0.90 -9.42 -24.85
CA GLN A 54 -0.61 -8.16 -24.16
C GLN A 54 -1.84 -7.56 -23.47
N LYS A 55 -3.01 -7.63 -24.12
CA LYS A 55 -4.28 -7.16 -23.52
C LYS A 55 -4.63 -7.90 -22.23
N LYS A 56 -4.25 -9.18 -22.09
CA LYS A 56 -4.49 -9.97 -20.87
C LYS A 56 -3.59 -9.57 -19.71
N THR A 57 -2.38 -9.09 -20.01
CA THR A 57 -1.38 -8.68 -19.00
C THR A 57 -1.49 -7.19 -18.61
N TYR A 58 -2.25 -6.39 -19.37
CA TYR A 58 -2.44 -4.96 -19.12
C TYR A 58 -3.91 -4.51 -19.19
N THR A 59 -4.78 -5.24 -18.47
CA THR A 59 -6.21 -4.89 -18.34
C THR A 59 -6.44 -3.61 -17.51
N VAL A 60 -7.70 -3.16 -17.40
CA VAL A 60 -8.09 -2.02 -16.55
C VAL A 60 -7.61 -2.21 -15.09
N PHE A 61 -7.75 -3.42 -14.55
CA PHE A 61 -7.26 -3.74 -13.20
C PHE A 61 -5.73 -3.57 -13.08
N HIS A 62 -4.96 -4.07 -14.05
CA HIS A 62 -3.50 -3.88 -14.06
C HIS A 62 -3.12 -2.41 -14.15
N LYS A 63 -3.82 -1.63 -14.99
CA LYS A 63 -3.59 -0.17 -15.11
C LYS A 63 -3.77 0.54 -13.77
N LEU A 64 -4.83 0.22 -13.05
CA LEU A 64 -5.10 0.78 -11.72
C LEU A 64 -3.97 0.45 -10.74
N VAL A 65 -3.65 -0.84 -10.58
CA VAL A 65 -2.63 -1.29 -9.63
C VAL A 65 -1.24 -0.76 -10.02
N PHE A 66 -0.90 -0.70 -11.30
CA PHE A 66 0.38 -0.17 -11.75
C PHE A 66 0.47 1.36 -11.64
N ASN A 67 -0.65 2.09 -11.81
CA ASN A 67 -0.69 3.52 -11.50
C ASN A 67 -0.41 3.73 -10.00
N LEU A 68 -1.07 2.97 -9.14
CA LEU A 68 -0.86 3.03 -7.70
C LEU A 68 0.58 2.65 -7.34
N LYS A 69 1.11 1.55 -7.88
CA LYS A 69 2.50 1.13 -7.71
C LYS A 69 3.50 2.21 -8.14
N ARG A 70 3.29 2.87 -9.29
CA ARG A 70 4.13 3.99 -9.73
C ARG A 70 4.05 5.19 -8.81
N ILE A 71 2.88 5.47 -8.23
CA ILE A 71 2.73 6.50 -7.20
C ILE A 71 3.53 6.08 -5.98
N LEU A 72 3.27 4.89 -5.41
CA LEU A 72 3.95 4.36 -4.23
C LEU A 72 5.48 4.21 -4.40
N GLU A 73 6.00 3.97 -5.60
CA GLU A 73 7.45 3.90 -5.84
C GLU A 73 8.09 5.28 -6.03
N LYS A 74 7.30 6.28 -6.41
CA LYS A 74 7.70 7.69 -6.37
C LYS A 74 7.53 8.29 -4.97
N VAL A 75 7.12 7.46 -4.02
CA VAL A 75 6.96 7.77 -2.59
C VAL A 75 8.00 6.95 -1.82
N PRO A 76 9.14 7.53 -1.47
CA PRO A 76 10.24 6.77 -0.89
C PRO A 76 10.00 6.29 0.57
N PHE A 77 9.52 5.05 0.67
CA PHE A 77 9.32 4.34 1.92
C PHE A 77 10.59 3.81 2.60
N GLY A 78 10.75 4.12 3.90
CA GLY A 78 11.85 3.71 4.79
C GLY A 78 11.69 2.33 5.46
N LYS A 79 12.72 1.88 6.17
CA LYS A 79 13.14 0.47 6.35
C LYS A 79 12.26 -0.50 7.17
N SER A 80 11.18 -0.08 7.86
CA SER A 80 10.23 -1.03 8.46
C SER A 80 9.04 -1.21 7.52
N ARG A 81 9.06 -2.32 6.77
CA ARG A 81 8.07 -2.67 5.72
C ARG A 81 6.65 -2.91 6.23
N ILE A 82 6.34 -2.65 7.51
CA ILE A 82 4.99 -2.79 8.07
C ILE A 82 4.53 -1.49 8.71
N ALA A 83 5.36 -0.79 9.50
CA ALA A 83 4.97 0.54 10.02
C ALA A 83 4.81 1.58 8.89
N SER A 84 5.61 1.46 7.81
CA SER A 84 5.45 2.30 6.61
C SER A 84 4.15 2.04 5.84
N TYR A 85 3.56 0.84 5.99
CA TYR A 85 2.29 0.48 5.37
C TYR A 85 1.13 0.49 6.36
N ALA A 86 1.35 0.68 7.66
CA ALA A 86 0.30 0.61 8.67
C ALA A 86 -0.82 1.61 8.39
N ALA A 87 -0.49 2.83 7.98
CA ALA A 87 -1.49 3.82 7.55
C ALA A 87 -2.22 3.42 6.25
N ALA A 88 -1.52 2.80 5.30
CA ALA A 88 -2.12 2.33 4.04
C ALA A 88 -2.99 1.08 4.22
N LEU A 89 -2.59 0.16 5.11
CA LEU A 89 -3.31 -1.05 5.46
C LEU A 89 -4.48 -0.75 6.40
N PHE A 90 -4.34 0.25 7.29
CA PHE A 90 -5.44 0.83 8.03
C PHE A 90 -6.49 1.40 7.08
N LEU A 91 -6.09 2.23 6.12
CA LEU A 91 -7.00 2.77 5.12
C LEU A 91 -7.66 1.66 4.28
N LEU A 92 -6.90 0.65 3.89
CA LEU A 92 -7.45 -0.53 3.21
C LEU A 92 -8.49 -1.25 4.09
N ARG A 93 -8.23 -1.40 5.39
CA ARG A 93 -9.16 -1.98 6.37
C ARG A 93 -10.48 -1.23 6.40
N GLU A 94 -10.41 0.09 6.57
CA GLU A 94 -11.58 0.96 6.70
C GLU A 94 -12.43 0.97 5.42
N GLU A 95 -11.78 0.93 4.25
CA GLU A 95 -12.47 0.97 2.95
C GLU A 95 -13.00 -0.38 2.50
N THR A 96 -12.38 -1.50 2.91
CA THR A 96 -12.74 -2.85 2.43
C THR A 96 -13.47 -3.70 3.48
N GLY A 97 -13.42 -3.31 4.75
CA GLY A 97 -13.95 -4.10 5.87
C GLY A 97 -13.19 -5.42 6.13
N MET A 98 -12.02 -5.59 5.52
CA MET A 98 -11.20 -6.80 5.67
C MET A 98 -10.70 -6.95 7.12
N ALA A 99 -10.73 -8.16 7.65
CA ALA A 99 -10.18 -8.42 8.98
C ALA A 99 -8.67 -8.17 9.00
N GLU A 100 -8.19 -7.56 10.08
CA GLU A 100 -6.79 -7.21 10.27
C GLU A 100 -5.87 -8.44 10.24
N GLU A 101 -6.35 -9.53 10.85
CA GLU A 101 -5.67 -10.83 10.86
C GLU A 101 -5.45 -11.39 9.45
N ASP A 102 -6.43 -11.25 8.56
CA ASP A 102 -6.34 -11.74 7.18
C ASP A 102 -5.29 -10.95 6.38
N MET A 103 -5.25 -9.62 6.57
CA MET A 103 -4.24 -8.77 5.93
C MET A 103 -2.83 -9.09 6.44
N LEU A 104 -2.65 -9.27 7.74
CA LEU A 104 -1.36 -9.65 8.33
C LEU A 104 -0.90 -11.03 7.83
N LYS A 105 -1.81 -11.99 7.72
CA LYS A 105 -1.50 -13.33 7.20
C LYS A 105 -1.01 -13.28 5.75
N VAL A 106 -1.64 -12.46 4.91
CA VAL A 106 -1.18 -12.27 3.53
C VAL A 106 0.21 -11.65 3.47
N LEU A 107 0.53 -10.69 4.34
CA LEU A 107 1.87 -10.10 4.41
C LEU A 107 2.92 -11.13 4.84
N GLN A 108 2.57 -11.98 5.80
CA GLN A 108 3.43 -13.05 6.30
C GLN A 108 3.70 -14.11 5.20
N ASP A 109 2.67 -14.50 4.45
CA ASP A 109 2.79 -15.42 3.30
C ASP A 109 3.65 -14.84 2.17
N LEU A 110 3.71 -13.51 2.05
CA LEU A 110 4.58 -12.79 1.12
C LEU A 110 6.03 -12.66 1.62
N GLY A 111 6.35 -13.22 2.79
CA GLY A 111 7.69 -13.20 3.38
C GLY A 111 8.04 -11.90 4.08
N HIS A 112 7.03 -11.10 4.47
CA HIS A 112 7.23 -9.95 5.35
C HIS A 112 7.19 -10.39 6.80
N ASP A 113 8.13 -9.89 7.59
CA ASP A 113 8.13 -10.09 9.04
C ASP A 113 7.03 -9.25 9.67
N THR A 114 5.93 -9.91 10.05
CA THR A 114 4.76 -9.34 10.74
C THR A 114 4.89 -9.34 12.25
N SER A 115 6.04 -9.75 12.78
CA SER A 115 6.28 -9.64 14.22
C SER A 115 6.27 -8.16 14.63
N LEU A 116 5.50 -7.90 15.68
CA LEU A 116 5.35 -6.56 16.23
C LEU A 116 6.45 -6.35 17.25
N ASP A 117 7.36 -5.42 16.95
CA ASP A 117 8.25 -4.91 17.98
C ASP A 117 7.48 -3.90 18.83
N LEU A 118 6.70 -4.43 19.78
CA LEU A 118 5.89 -3.65 20.73
C LEU A 118 6.74 -2.81 21.70
N ASN A 119 8.08 -2.95 21.65
CA ASN A 119 9.03 -2.22 22.47
C ASN A 119 9.72 -1.07 21.71
N GLU A 120 9.30 -0.73 20.49
CA GLU A 120 9.77 0.50 19.86
C GLU A 120 9.27 1.71 20.68
N ASP A 121 10.19 2.42 21.33
CA ASP A 121 9.95 3.73 21.92
C ASP A 121 9.54 4.69 20.79
N PHE A 122 8.24 4.82 20.56
CA PHE A 122 7.70 5.81 19.62
C PHE A 122 8.11 7.20 20.11
N LYS A 123 8.78 7.98 19.25
CA LYS A 123 9.06 9.41 19.52
C LYS A 123 7.78 10.11 19.98
N ASN A 124 7.87 10.99 20.98
CA ASN A 124 6.71 11.78 21.38
C ASN A 124 6.25 12.66 20.21
N LEU A 125 4.98 12.51 19.84
CA LEU A 125 4.31 13.32 18.83
C LEU A 125 3.77 14.58 19.50
N GLU A 126 4.10 15.76 18.96
CA GLU A 126 3.54 17.03 19.43
C GLU A 126 2.45 17.52 18.47
N GLU A 127 1.60 18.45 18.89
CA GLU A 127 0.67 19.10 17.96
C GLU A 127 1.40 20.16 17.13
N GLY A 128 0.89 20.44 15.93
CA GLY A 128 1.44 21.49 15.06
C GLY A 128 2.10 20.96 13.80
N GLN A 129 3.11 21.69 13.34
CA GLN A 129 3.77 21.43 12.06
C GLN A 129 4.81 20.33 12.19
N HIS A 130 4.64 19.29 11.40
CA HIS A 130 5.56 18.17 11.31
C HIS A 130 6.12 18.08 9.92
N ILE A 131 7.43 17.87 9.84
CA ILE A 131 8.08 17.57 8.58
C ILE A 131 8.08 16.06 8.43
N LEU A 132 7.56 15.57 7.31
CA LEU A 132 7.68 14.16 7.01
C LEU A 132 9.16 13.81 6.77
N ASN A 133 9.67 12.81 7.48
CA ASN A 133 11.03 12.26 7.31
C ASN A 133 11.16 11.40 6.07
N HIS A 134 10.01 10.97 5.59
CA HIS A 134 9.92 9.96 4.58
C HIS A 134 10.52 10.46 3.29
N GLU A 135 11.42 9.66 2.70
CA GLU A 135 12.08 10.11 1.50
C GLU A 135 10.98 10.35 0.43
N GLY A 136 11.12 11.39 -0.41
CA GLY A 136 10.19 11.90 -1.45
C GLY A 136 8.85 12.53 -1.04
N TYR A 137 8.54 12.58 0.26
CA TYR A 137 7.84 13.73 0.85
C TYR A 137 8.72 14.42 1.89
N LYS A 138 10.04 14.18 1.83
CA LYS A 138 10.99 14.72 2.79
C LYS A 138 10.98 16.23 2.71
N GLY A 139 10.59 16.90 3.79
CA GLY A 139 10.38 18.34 3.78
C GLY A 139 8.92 18.79 3.61
N THR A 140 7.97 17.87 3.37
CA THR A 140 6.54 18.18 3.36
C THR A 140 6.08 18.48 4.77
N VAL A 141 5.49 19.66 4.96
CA VAL A 141 4.89 20.09 6.21
C VAL A 141 3.46 19.57 6.25
N VAL A 142 3.14 18.82 7.29
CA VAL A 142 1.76 18.40 7.61
C VAL A 142 1.36 18.99 8.95
N HIS A 143 0.05 19.24 9.13
CA HIS A 143 -0.47 19.81 10.36
C HIS A 143 -1.20 18.75 11.16
N LEU A 144 -0.63 18.39 12.30
CA LEU A 144 -1.26 17.53 13.27
C LEU A 144 -2.08 18.38 14.24
N GLU A 145 -3.41 18.24 14.20
CA GLU A 145 -4.32 18.97 15.10
C GLU A 145 -4.56 18.25 16.43
N SER A 146 -4.18 16.97 16.52
CA SER A 146 -4.42 16.14 17.70
C SER A 146 -3.37 15.05 17.83
N THR A 147 -2.83 14.91 19.03
CA THR A 147 -1.95 13.79 19.43
C THR A 147 -2.74 12.57 19.90
N LYS A 148 -4.07 12.59 19.82
CA LYS A 148 -4.91 11.39 19.98
C LYS A 148 -4.94 10.61 18.67
N PRO A 149 -4.60 9.30 18.68
CA PRO A 149 -4.73 8.45 17.50
C PRO A 149 -6.19 8.35 17.03
N VAL A 150 -6.38 8.36 15.71
CA VAL A 150 -7.67 8.07 15.07
C VAL A 150 -7.92 6.57 14.93
N GLY A 151 -6.89 5.76 15.09
CA GLY A 151 -6.97 4.31 15.03
C GLY A 151 -5.62 3.65 15.29
N TYR A 152 -5.63 2.32 15.18
CA TYR A 152 -4.44 1.50 15.28
C TYR A 152 -4.44 0.48 14.14
N PHE A 153 -3.25 0.15 13.66
CA PHE A 153 -3.06 -0.99 12.77
C PHE A 153 -1.86 -1.78 13.25
N ALA A 154 -2.08 -3.06 13.57
CA ALA A 154 -1.06 -3.95 14.10
C ALA A 154 -0.34 -3.32 15.31
N GLY A 155 -1.10 -2.73 16.24
CA GLY A 155 -0.56 -2.06 17.43
C GLY A 155 0.12 -0.71 17.20
N VAL A 156 0.30 -0.27 15.95
CA VAL A 156 0.88 1.04 15.62
C VAL A 156 -0.21 2.11 15.67
N PRO A 157 -0.06 3.19 16.47
CA PRO A 157 -1.01 4.29 16.49
C PRO A 157 -0.98 5.07 15.17
N ILE A 158 -2.17 5.36 14.65
CA ILE A 158 -2.40 6.11 13.41
C ILE A 158 -3.06 7.44 13.75
N TYR A 159 -2.59 8.50 13.13
CA TYR A 159 -3.05 9.88 13.29
C TYR A 159 -3.52 10.43 11.94
N ASN A 160 -4.49 11.34 11.94
CA ASN A 160 -4.91 12.04 10.74
C ASN A 160 -4.44 13.49 10.79
N THR A 161 -3.89 13.99 9.70
CA THR A 161 -3.51 15.40 9.56
C THR A 161 -4.63 16.22 8.95
N LYS A 162 -4.51 17.55 9.04
CA LYS A 162 -5.46 18.49 8.46
C LYS A 162 -5.58 18.36 6.94
N GLU A 163 -4.51 17.89 6.29
CA GLU A 163 -4.43 17.57 4.87
C GLU A 163 -5.08 16.22 4.52
N ASN A 164 -5.74 15.57 5.49
CA ASN A 164 -6.36 14.25 5.39
C ASN A 164 -5.36 13.15 5.00
N ILE A 165 -4.15 13.24 5.57
CA ILE A 165 -3.10 12.25 5.40
C ILE A 165 -2.99 11.45 6.70
N PHE A 166 -3.11 10.12 6.60
CA PHE A 166 -2.88 9.23 7.73
C PHE A 166 -1.38 8.99 7.92
N ILE A 167 -0.91 9.21 9.14
CA ILE A 167 0.50 9.07 9.52
C ILE A 167 0.65 8.26 10.81
N SER A 168 1.79 7.61 10.97
CA SER A 168 2.29 7.09 12.24
C SER A 168 3.48 7.91 12.71
N VAL A 169 3.85 7.79 13.98
CA VAL A 169 5.04 8.46 14.55
C VAL A 169 6.31 8.20 13.72
N ASN A 170 6.42 6.99 13.17
CA ASN A 170 7.54 6.55 12.34
C ASN A 170 7.60 7.27 10.96
N ASN A 171 6.59 8.07 10.62
CA ASN A 171 6.56 8.84 9.37
C ASN A 171 7.07 10.29 9.51
N ILE A 172 7.33 10.76 10.73
CA ILE A 172 7.73 12.13 11.06
C ILE A 172 9.24 12.22 11.37
N LEU A 173 9.87 13.37 11.07
CA LEU A 173 11.33 13.64 11.24
C LEU A 173 11.73 13.70 12.71
#